data_AF-A0A7L4TSP2-F1
#
_entry.id   AF-A0A7L4TSP2-F1
#
_cell.length_a   1.000
_cell.length_b   1.000
_cell.length_c   1.000
_cell.angle_alpha   90.00
_cell.angle_beta   90.00
_cell.angle_gamma   90.00
#
_symmetry.space_group_name_H-M   'P 1'
#
loop_
_entity.id
_entity.type
_entity.pdbx_description
1 polymer ?
#
loop_
_entity_poly.entity_id
_entity_poly.type
_entity_poly.pdbx_seq_one_letter_code
_entity_poly.pdbx_strand_id
1 'polypeptide(L)'
;MPDKGLSIALGGLEEGVTPLEMAKAYRVFAGNGKVVDPYFISEIYDRNGELVGRANQTETEVISPQTAWYMTRMLESVVKEGTARSGNVETPLAGKTGTTTFPGVEGGTMDAWFVGYTPTV
;
A
#
# COMPACT_ATOMS: atom_id res chain seq x y z
N MET A 1 -16.20 -14.87 -12.67
CA MET A 1 -15.77 -13.49 -12.43
C MET A 1 -14.28 -13.54 -12.20
N PRO A 2 -13.50 -12.77 -12.94
CA PRO A 2 -12.05 -12.74 -12.75
C PRO A 2 -11.73 -12.42 -11.28
N ASP A 3 -10.68 -13.05 -10.78
CA ASP A 3 -10.15 -12.88 -9.42
C ASP A 3 -11.07 -13.25 -8.24
N LYS A 4 -12.12 -14.07 -8.45
CA LYS A 4 -12.94 -14.63 -7.36
C LYS A 4 -12.50 -16.02 -6.85
N GLY A 5 -11.33 -16.50 -7.29
CA GLY A 5 -10.78 -17.80 -6.90
C GLY A 5 -9.90 -17.72 -5.64
N LEU A 6 -9.41 -18.88 -5.17
CA LEU A 6 -8.51 -18.94 -3.99
C LEU A 6 -7.13 -18.30 -4.24
N SER A 7 -6.71 -18.18 -5.50
CA SER A 7 -5.43 -17.60 -5.90
C SER A 7 -5.27 -16.13 -5.50
N ILE A 8 -6.38 -15.40 -5.30
CA ILE A 8 -6.35 -14.00 -4.88
C ILE A 8 -5.64 -13.82 -3.53
N ALA A 9 -5.72 -14.81 -2.64
CA ALA A 9 -5.05 -14.77 -1.34
C ALA A 9 -3.52 -14.74 -1.45
N LEU A 10 -2.97 -15.17 -2.59
CA LEU A 10 -1.54 -15.17 -2.89
C LEU A 10 -1.17 -14.10 -3.94
N GLY A 11 -2.09 -13.20 -4.30
CA GLY A 11 -1.84 -12.15 -5.29
C GLY A 11 -1.92 -12.61 -6.76
N GLY A 12 -2.52 -13.78 -7.03
CA GLY A 12 -2.80 -14.23 -8.38
C GLY A 12 -3.99 -13.48 -8.97
N LEU A 13 -3.72 -12.30 -9.54
CA LEU A 13 -4.66 -11.40 -10.21
C LEU A 13 -4.50 -11.47 -11.73
N GLU A 14 -5.57 -11.23 -12.49
CA GLU A 14 -5.53 -11.20 -13.96
C GLU A 14 -4.78 -9.98 -14.50
N GLU A 15 -5.08 -8.78 -14.00
CA GLU A 15 -4.48 -7.51 -14.46
C GLU A 15 -3.50 -6.88 -13.44
N GLY A 16 -3.35 -7.49 -12.27
CA GLY A 16 -2.47 -6.99 -11.20
C GLY A 16 -2.96 -5.69 -10.54
N VAL A 17 -2.05 -4.97 -9.90
CA VAL A 17 -2.28 -3.66 -9.28
C VAL A 17 -1.06 -2.77 -9.45
N THR A 18 -1.28 -1.46 -9.50
CA THR A 18 -0.21 -0.46 -9.61
C THR A 18 0.43 -0.17 -8.26
N PRO A 19 1.68 0.37 -8.24
CA PRO A 19 2.29 0.82 -7.00
C PRO A 19 1.48 1.89 -6.26
N LEU A 20 0.78 2.76 -6.99
CA LEU A 20 -0.04 3.82 -6.41
C LEU A 20 -1.28 3.27 -5.69
N GLU A 21 -1.92 2.26 -6.27
CA GLU A 21 -3.05 1.56 -5.62
C GLU A 21 -2.60 0.83 -4.36
N MET A 22 -1.42 0.19 -4.40
CA MET A 22 -0.84 -0.45 -3.23
C MET A 22 -0.48 0.56 -2.13
N ALA A 23 0.10 1.72 -2.49
CA ALA A 23 0.38 2.79 -1.55
C ALA A 23 -0.92 3.33 -0.91
N LYS A 24 -1.97 3.55 -1.71
CA LYS A 24 -3.30 3.95 -1.22
C LYS A 24 -3.87 2.91 -0.24
N ALA A 25 -3.76 1.63 -0.55
CA ALA A 25 -4.27 0.55 0.29
C ALA A 25 -3.52 0.46 1.62
N TYR A 26 -2.18 0.55 1.61
CA TYR A 26 -1.37 0.45 2.84
C TYR A 26 -1.46 1.69 3.71
N ARG A 27 -1.70 2.87 3.12
CA ARG A 27 -1.99 4.10 3.87
C ARG A 27 -3.12 3.91 4.88
N VAL A 28 -4.12 3.07 4.58
CA VAL A 28 -5.25 2.79 5.48
C VAL A 28 -4.76 2.39 6.88
N PHE A 29 -3.70 1.60 6.97
CA PHE A 29 -3.16 1.17 8.25
C PHE A 29 -2.47 2.32 9.01
N ALA A 30 -1.72 3.17 8.31
CA ALA A 30 -1.12 4.38 8.87
C ALA A 30 -2.19 5.41 9.30
N GLY A 31 -3.28 5.50 8.54
CA GLY A 31 -4.40 6.43 8.72
C GLY A 31 -5.47 5.95 9.71
N ASN A 32 -5.13 5.07 10.66
CA ASN A 32 -6.07 4.52 11.66
C ASN A 32 -7.35 3.91 11.06
N GLY A 33 -7.23 3.25 9.91
CA GLY A 33 -8.33 2.57 9.24
C GLY A 33 -9.08 3.42 8.21
N LYS A 34 -8.58 4.62 7.91
CA LYS A 34 -9.18 5.51 6.91
C LYS A 34 -8.39 5.58 5.62
N VAL A 35 -9.10 5.59 4.51
CA VAL A 35 -8.54 5.79 3.16
C VAL A 35 -8.77 7.22 2.70
N VAL A 36 -7.82 7.74 1.90
CA VAL A 36 -7.97 8.96 1.09
C VAL A 36 -7.49 8.65 -0.32
N ASP A 37 -8.11 9.26 -1.32
CA ASP A 37 -7.63 9.16 -2.69
C ASP A 37 -6.29 9.89 -2.84
N PRO A 38 -5.26 9.26 -3.43
CA PRO A 38 -4.00 9.92 -3.69
C PRO A 38 -4.20 11.03 -4.74
N TYR A 39 -3.56 12.16 -4.51
CA TYR A 39 -3.55 13.29 -5.42
C TYR A 39 -2.13 13.83 -5.57
N PHE A 40 -1.82 14.36 -6.75
CA PHE A 40 -0.52 14.99 -7.03
C PHE A 40 -0.63 16.52 -7.10
N ILE A 41 -1.81 17.03 -7.45
CA ILE A 41 -2.07 18.46 -7.60
C ILE A 41 -2.99 18.87 -6.46
N SER A 42 -2.47 19.65 -5.50
CA SER A 42 -3.26 20.14 -4.37
C SER A 42 -4.26 21.21 -4.79
N GLU A 43 -3.83 22.16 -5.62
CA GLU A 43 -4.61 23.32 -6.05
C GLU A 43 -4.18 23.76 -7.45
N ILE A 44 -5.12 24.32 -8.21
CA ILE A 44 -4.89 24.90 -9.53
C ILE A 44 -5.45 26.32 -9.51
N TYR A 45 -4.62 27.27 -9.87
CA TYR A 45 -4.98 28.68 -10.03
C TYR A 45 -4.90 29.08 -11.50
N ASP A 46 -5.81 29.94 -11.94
CA ASP A 46 -5.77 30.51 -13.29
C ASP A 46 -4.76 31.67 -13.40
N ARG A 47 -4.68 32.30 -14.58
CA ARG A 47 -3.78 33.44 -14.84
C ARG A 47 -4.10 34.70 -14.04
N ASN A 48 -5.32 34.79 -13.52
CA ASN A 48 -5.81 35.92 -12.72
C ASN A 48 -5.64 35.65 -11.22
N GLY A 49 -5.15 34.47 -10.84
CA GLY A 49 -5.00 34.04 -9.45
C GLY A 49 -6.28 33.47 -8.83
N GLU A 50 -7.29 33.10 -9.63
CA GLU A 50 -8.52 32.47 -9.15
C GLU A 50 -8.34 30.96 -8.98
N LEU A 51 -8.82 30.41 -7.85
CA LEU A 51 -8.79 28.97 -7.57
C LEU A 51 -9.81 28.25 -8.47
N VAL A 52 -9.34 27.39 -9.37
CA VAL A 52 -10.19 26.65 -10.32
C VAL A 52 -10.27 25.15 -10.03
N GLY A 53 -9.43 24.64 -9.14
CA GLY A 53 -9.48 23.24 -8.71
C GLY A 53 -8.68 23.00 -7.42
N ARG A 54 -9.15 22.07 -6.59
CA ARG A 54 -8.46 21.63 -5.37
C ARG A 54 -8.65 20.13 -5.18
N ALA A 55 -7.62 19.46 -4.69
CA ALA A 55 -7.68 18.05 -4.34
C ALA A 55 -8.73 17.77 -3.26
N ASN A 56 -9.48 16.69 -3.43
CA ASN A 56 -10.38 16.20 -2.40
C ASN A 56 -9.59 15.39 -1.36
N GLN A 57 -9.64 15.81 -0.09
CA GLN A 57 -8.96 15.15 1.02
C GLN A 57 -9.94 14.42 1.95
N THR A 58 -11.12 14.06 1.44
CA THR A 58 -12.13 13.35 2.23
C THR A 58 -11.60 11.99 2.67
N GLU A 59 -11.51 11.79 3.98
CA GLU A 59 -11.17 10.50 4.57
C GLU A 59 -12.42 9.64 4.72
N THR A 60 -12.35 8.37 4.33
CA THR A 60 -13.41 7.38 4.54
C THR A 60 -12.90 6.25 5.43
N GLU A 61 -13.59 5.95 6.52
CA GLU A 61 -13.26 4.78 7.35
C GLU A 61 -13.65 3.49 6.62
N VAL A 62 -12.69 2.58 6.43
CA VAL A 62 -12.89 1.29 5.75
C VAL A 62 -12.63 0.10 6.66
N ILE A 63 -11.88 0.30 7.75
CA ILE A 63 -11.67 -0.67 8.84
C ILE A 63 -11.60 0.08 10.17
N SER A 64 -11.85 -0.62 11.29
CA SER A 64 -11.73 0.01 12.60
C SER A 64 -10.28 0.38 12.93
N PRO A 65 -10.05 1.44 13.73
CA PRO A 65 -8.71 1.80 14.21
C PRO A 65 -8.00 0.64 14.92
N GLN A 66 -8.75 -0.18 15.67
CA GLN A 66 -8.21 -1.36 16.34
C GLN A 66 -7.70 -2.42 15.34
N THR A 67 -8.43 -2.65 14.25
CA THR A 67 -8.00 -3.58 13.19
C THR A 67 -6.74 -3.06 12.51
N ALA A 68 -6.70 -1.77 12.18
CA ALA A 68 -5.51 -1.13 11.60
C ALA A 68 -4.28 -1.25 12.53
N TRP A 69 -4.50 -1.11 13.84
CA TRP A 69 -3.44 -1.27 14.84
C TRP A 69 -2.89 -2.70 14.88
N TYR A 70 -3.74 -3.73 14.94
CA TYR A 70 -3.30 -5.12 14.91
C TYR A 70 -2.54 -5.46 13.62
N MET A 71 -3.05 -5.01 12.47
CA MET A 71 -2.37 -5.18 11.19
C MET A 71 -0.97 -4.53 11.20
N THR A 72 -0.87 -3.31 11.74
CA THR A 72 0.42 -2.62 11.86
C THR A 72 1.41 -3.42 12.70
N ARG A 73 1.00 -4.01 13.82
CA ARG A 73 1.89 -4.86 14.65
C ARG A 73 2.38 -6.11 13.93
N MET A 74 1.52 -6.74 13.15
CA MET A 74 1.92 -7.89 12.32
C MET A 74 2.92 -7.46 11.24
N LEU A 75 2.69 -6.32 10.58
CA LEU A 75 3.56 -5.79 9.53
C LEU A 75 4.91 -5.27 10.05
N GLU A 76 4.97 -4.72 11.26
CA GLU A 76 6.24 -4.40 11.94
C GLU A 76 7.08 -5.65 12.17
N SER A 77 6.45 -6.79 12.47
CA SER A 77 7.15 -8.06 12.70
C SER A 77 7.77 -8.60 11.41
N VAL A 78 7.13 -8.40 10.26
CA VAL A 78 7.69 -8.76 8.94
C VAL A 78 9.01 -8.05 8.67
N VAL A 79 9.15 -6.80 9.11
CA VAL A 79 10.37 -5.99 8.96
C VAL A 79 11.42 -6.36 10.00
N LYS A 80 11.04 -6.57 11.26
CA LYS A 80 11.99 -6.86 12.35
C LYS A 80 12.60 -8.25 12.26
N GLU A 81 11.78 -9.25 11.96
CA GLU A 81 12.16 -10.67 12.07
C GLU A 81 11.73 -11.53 10.88
N GLY A 82 10.96 -10.97 9.94
CA GLY A 82 10.42 -11.70 8.80
C GLY A 82 11.16 -11.46 7.48
N THR A 83 10.39 -11.56 6.39
CA THR A 83 10.89 -11.54 5.01
C THR A 83 11.42 -10.17 4.55
N ALA A 84 11.09 -9.08 5.27
CA ALA A 84 11.54 -7.73 4.95
C ALA A 84 12.72 -7.27 5.82
N ARG A 85 13.42 -8.20 6.48
CA ARG A 85 14.54 -7.89 7.38
C ARG A 85 15.78 -7.32 6.68
N SER A 86 15.96 -7.60 5.39
CA SER A 86 17.10 -7.09 4.63
C SER A 86 17.01 -5.58 4.46
N GLY A 87 17.92 -4.85 5.10
CA GLY A 87 17.99 -3.39 5.07
C GLY A 87 18.28 -2.81 6.45
N ASN A 88 18.60 -1.52 6.53
CA ASN A 88 18.68 -0.80 7.80
C ASN A 88 17.88 0.49 7.69
N VAL A 89 16.90 0.66 8.55
CA VAL A 89 16.04 1.83 8.60
C VAL A 89 15.92 2.24 10.06
N GLU A 90 16.35 3.46 10.38
CA GLU A 90 16.36 3.98 11.76
C GLU A 90 14.97 4.42 12.26
N THR A 91 14.02 4.57 11.34
CA THR A 91 12.63 4.94 11.66
C THR A 91 11.74 3.71 11.87
N PRO A 92 10.70 3.79 12.71
CA PRO A 92 9.66 2.75 12.76
C PRO A 92 9.09 2.49 11.36
N LEU A 93 9.14 1.22 10.93
CA LEU A 93 8.70 0.77 9.62
C LEU A 93 7.81 -0.47 9.76
N ALA A 94 6.65 -0.41 9.14
CA ALA A 94 5.77 -1.55 8.90
C ALA A 94 5.73 -1.81 7.40
N GLY A 95 5.70 -3.07 6.99
CA GLY A 95 5.61 -3.38 5.57
C GLY A 95 5.46 -4.85 5.25
N LYS A 96 5.26 -5.14 3.97
CA LYS A 96 5.09 -6.49 3.46
C LYS A 96 5.85 -6.66 2.16
N THR A 97 6.45 -7.84 1.98
CA THR A 97 6.99 -8.28 0.70
C THR A 97 5.99 -9.14 -0.08
N GLY A 98 6.07 -9.07 -1.41
CA GLY A 98 5.37 -9.95 -2.33
C GLY A 98 6.32 -10.42 -3.44
N THR A 99 6.09 -11.61 -3.97
CA THR A 99 6.92 -12.16 -5.05
C THR A 99 6.05 -13.03 -5.95
N THR A 100 6.14 -12.82 -7.25
CA THR A 100 5.53 -13.70 -8.26
C THR A 100 6.62 -14.52 -8.94
N THR A 101 6.27 -15.70 -9.45
CA THR A 101 7.22 -16.61 -10.10
C THR A 101 6.97 -16.68 -11.60
N PHE A 102 8.02 -16.91 -12.36
CA PHE A 102 7.88 -17.21 -13.79
C PHE A 102 7.23 -18.58 -13.98
N PRO A 103 6.13 -18.70 -14.76
CA PRO A 103 5.57 -19.99 -15.11
C PRO A 103 6.63 -20.84 -15.84
N GLY A 104 6.92 -22.03 -15.30
CA GLY A 104 7.84 -22.99 -15.92
C GLY A 104 9.34 -22.72 -15.71
N VAL A 105 9.73 -21.70 -14.94
CA VAL A 105 11.14 -21.46 -14.57
C VAL A 105 11.30 -21.66 -13.06
N GLU A 106 11.92 -22.77 -12.67
CA GLU A 106 12.19 -23.07 -11.26
C GLU A 106 13.12 -22.01 -10.66
N GLY A 107 12.68 -21.40 -9.56
CA GLY A 107 13.43 -20.33 -8.88
C GLY A 107 13.41 -18.96 -9.57
N GLY A 108 12.70 -18.80 -10.69
CA GLY A 108 12.60 -17.52 -11.39
C GLY A 108 11.60 -16.57 -10.72
N THR A 109 12.05 -15.37 -10.34
CA THR A 109 11.19 -14.28 -9.84
C THR A 109 10.77 -13.37 -10.99
N MET A 110 9.48 -13.18 -11.19
CA MET A 110 8.92 -12.25 -12.19
C MET A 110 8.79 -10.84 -11.60
N ASP A 111 8.03 -10.70 -10.51
CA ASP A 111 7.86 -9.45 -9.79
C ASP A 111 8.35 -9.58 -8.35
N ALA A 112 9.01 -8.55 -7.85
CA ALA A 112 9.40 -8.41 -6.45
C ALA A 112 8.84 -7.10 -5.90
N TRP A 113 8.01 -7.20 -4.87
CA TRP A 113 7.31 -6.08 -4.26
C TRP A 113 7.75 -5.88 -2.81
N PHE A 114 7.89 -4.61 -2.43
CA PHE A 114 7.83 -4.17 -1.05
C PHE A 114 6.89 -2.98 -0.96
N VAL A 115 5.96 -3.04 -0.01
CA VAL A 115 5.09 -1.91 0.33
C VAL A 115 5.21 -1.71 1.83
N GLY A 116 5.59 -0.49 2.22
CA GLY A 116 5.79 -0.14 3.61
C GLY A 116 5.36 1.28 3.89
N TYR A 117 5.14 1.55 5.17
CA TYR A 117 4.73 2.85 5.67
C TYR A 117 5.33 3.08 7.05
N THR A 118 5.39 4.35 7.43
CA THR A 118 5.81 4.84 8.73
C THR A 118 4.63 5.54 9.41
N PRO A 119 4.73 5.95 10.68
CA PRO A 119 3.68 6.74 11.32
C PRO A 119 3.39 8.08 10.63
N THR A 120 4.31 8.61 9.83
CA THR A 120 4.23 9.96 9.24
C THR A 120 4.05 9.98 7.73
N VAL A 121 4.36 8.89 7.03
CA VAL A 121 4.25 8.73 5.57
C VAL A 121 3.85 7.32 5.20
#